data_AF-A0A4R3YXZ1-F1
#
_entry.id   AF-A0A4R3YXZ1-F1
#
_cell.length_a   1.000
_cell.length_b   1.000
_cell.length_c   1.000
_cell.angle_alpha   90.00
_cell.angle_beta   90.00
_cell.angle_gamma   90.00
#
_symmetry.space_group_name_H-M   'P 1'
#
loop_
_entity.id
_entity.type
_entity.pdbx_description
1 polymer ?
#
loop_
_entity_poly.entity_id
_entity_poly.type
_entity_poly.pdbx_seq_one_letter_code
_entity_poly.pdbx_strand_id
1 'polypeptide(L)'
;MSSPLISSCPVCHSDLALSVDELHDAAQMRLTASTSILSLLALSTHTDFDATSMSQALSSVRRLVDEAAEFVVAIWREKSHVADTSSQAA
;
A
#
# COMPACT_ATOMS: atom_id res chain seq x y z
N MET A 1 19.37 -31.40 -0.37
CA MET A 1 19.38 -30.39 -1.43
C MET A 1 18.28 -29.40 -1.10
N SER A 2 18.64 -28.23 -0.57
CA SER A 2 17.70 -27.26 -0.01
C SER A 2 17.39 -26.20 -1.06
N SER A 3 16.14 -26.13 -1.51
CA SER A 3 15.66 -25.05 -2.39
C SER A 3 15.57 -23.74 -1.61
N PRO A 4 16.16 -22.62 -2.08
CA PRO A 4 15.79 -21.32 -1.55
C PRO A 4 14.44 -20.96 -2.15
N LEU A 5 13.39 -20.94 -1.31
CA LEU A 5 12.19 -20.18 -1.62
C LEU A 5 12.62 -18.72 -1.62
N ILE A 6 12.98 -18.21 -2.80
CA ILE A 6 13.13 -16.78 -3.02
C ILE A 6 11.75 -16.21 -2.71
N SER A 7 11.62 -15.64 -1.51
CA SER A 7 10.54 -14.76 -1.13
C SER A 7 10.72 -13.51 -1.99
N SER A 8 10.27 -13.62 -3.24
CA SER A 8 10.21 -12.53 -4.20
C SER A 8 9.07 -11.61 -3.79
N CYS A 9 9.23 -10.93 -2.64
CA CYS A 9 8.49 -9.72 -2.41
C CYS A 9 9.00 -8.71 -3.45
N PRO A 10 8.12 -8.16 -4.32
CA PRO A 10 8.50 -7.16 -5.32
C PRO A 10 9.12 -5.88 -4.71
N VAL A 11 9.01 -5.72 -3.39
CA VAL A 11 9.62 -4.64 -2.61
C VAL A 11 11.06 -4.99 -2.17
N CYS A 12 11.39 -6.28 -2.04
CA CYS A 12 12.69 -6.76 -1.58
C CYS A 12 13.65 -7.06 -2.73
N HIS A 13 13.12 -7.43 -3.90
CA HIS A 13 13.83 -7.41 -5.16
C HIS A 13 13.53 -6.07 -5.82
N SER A 14 14.53 -5.20 -5.90
CA SER A 14 14.58 -3.83 -6.40
C SER A 14 14.09 -3.61 -7.85
N ASP A 15 12.95 -4.17 -8.24
CA ASP A 15 12.37 -4.13 -9.59
C ASP A 15 10.93 -3.57 -9.62
N LEU A 16 10.43 -2.97 -8.54
CA LEU A 16 9.49 -1.87 -8.73
C LEU A 16 10.30 -0.67 -9.20
N ALA A 17 10.57 -0.62 -10.50
CA ALA A 17 11.11 0.55 -11.19
C ALA A 17 10.07 1.69 -11.25
N LEU A 18 9.37 1.93 -10.13
CA LEU A 18 8.47 3.05 -9.94
C LEU A 18 9.26 4.13 -9.23
N SER A 19 9.23 5.33 -9.80
CA SER A 19 9.72 6.54 -9.17
C SER A 19 8.99 6.82 -7.84
N VAL A 20 9.60 7.63 -6.98
CA VAL A 20 8.98 8.08 -5.71
C VAL A 20 7.62 8.72 -5.95
N ASP A 21 7.46 9.44 -7.07
CA ASP A 21 6.19 10.08 -7.45
C ASP A 21 5.14 9.02 -7.83
N GLU A 22 5.50 8.00 -8.59
CA GLU A 22 4.60 6.89 -8.93
C GLU A 22 4.19 6.07 -7.69
N LEU A 23 5.09 5.89 -6.72
CA LEU A 23 4.77 5.27 -5.43
C LEU A 23 3.82 6.15 -4.61
N HIS A 24 4.00 7.48 -4.66
CA HIS A 24 3.12 8.44 -3.99
C HIS A 24 1.72 8.41 -4.58
N ASP A 25 1.61 8.46 -5.90
CA ASP A 25 0.35 8.36 -6.64
C ASP A 25 -0.35 7.04 -6.35
N ALA A 26 0.40 5.92 -6.36
CA ALA A 26 -0.13 4.61 -6.02
C ALA A 26 -0.71 4.59 -4.60
N ALA A 27 0.02 5.10 -3.59
CA ALA A 27 -0.45 5.21 -2.22
C ALA A 27 -1.71 6.08 -2.11
N GLN A 28 -1.69 7.26 -2.75
CA GLN A 28 -2.83 8.18 -2.75
C GLN A 28 -4.08 7.57 -3.38
N MET A 29 -3.93 6.82 -4.48
CA MET A 29 -5.05 6.10 -5.11
C MET A 29 -5.68 5.08 -4.17
N ARG A 30 -4.88 4.31 -3.42
CA ARG A 30 -5.40 3.29 -2.48
C ARG A 30 -6.13 3.91 -1.30
N LEU A 31 -5.58 5.00 -0.75
CA LEU A 31 -6.24 5.77 0.31
C LEU A 31 -7.54 6.43 -0.16
N THR A 32 -7.55 6.95 -1.39
CA THR A 32 -8.76 7.51 -2.01
C THR A 32 -9.82 6.45 -2.18
N ALA A 33 -9.49 5.29 -2.75
CA ALA A 33 -10.41 4.17 -2.91
C ALA A 33 -10.96 3.67 -1.55
N SER A 34 -10.10 3.58 -0.53
CA SER A 34 -10.50 3.23 0.84
C SER A 34 -11.53 4.22 1.40
N THR A 35 -11.28 5.52 1.22
CA THR A 35 -12.18 6.59 1.66
C THR A 35 -13.51 6.55 0.91
N SER A 36 -13.50 6.26 -0.40
CA SER A 36 -14.72 6.09 -1.19
C SER A 36 -15.57 4.92 -0.70
N ILE A 37 -14.96 3.77 -0.38
CA ILE A 37 -15.70 2.63 0.20
C ILE A 37 -16.31 2.99 1.55
N LEU A 38 -15.56 3.65 2.43
CA LEU A 38 -16.08 4.11 3.72
C LEU A 38 -17.23 5.11 3.56
N SER A 39 -17.14 6.00 2.57
CA SER A 39 -18.19 6.97 2.26
C SER A 39 -19.46 6.28 1.76
N LEU A 40 -19.31 5.26 0.90
CA LEU A 40 -20.44 4.45 0.44
C LEU A 40 -21.10 3.70 1.59
N LEU A 41 -20.31 3.10 2.50
CA LEU A 41 -20.83 2.44 3.70
C LEU A 41 -21.57 3.41 4.64
N ALA A 42 -21.06 4.62 4.81
CA ALA A 42 -21.68 5.66 5.63
C ALA A 42 -23.00 6.15 5.02
N LEU A 43 -23.09 6.25 3.69
CA LEU A 43 -24.33 6.62 3.00
C LEU A 43 -25.38 5.49 3.02
N SER A 44 -24.93 4.25 3.18
CA SER A 44 -25.79 3.07 3.20
C SER A 44 -26.22 2.62 4.60
N THR A 45 -25.93 3.38 5.66
CA THR A 45 -26.36 3.06 7.03
C THR A 45 -27.88 3.06 7.22
N HIS A 46 -28.63 3.61 6.25
CA HIS A 46 -30.10 3.60 6.24
C HIS A 46 -30.70 2.42 5.45
N THR A 47 -29.86 1.56 4.86
CA THR A 47 -30.28 0.33 4.18
C THR A 47 -29.93 -0.87 5.05
N ASP A 48 -30.78 -1.91 5.01
CA ASP A 48 -30.57 -3.17 5.75
C ASP A 48 -29.28 -3.82 5.25
N PHE A 49 -28.18 -3.57 5.96
CA PHE A 49 -26.86 -4.00 5.55
C PHE A 49 -26.59 -5.37 6.15
N ASP A 50 -26.51 -6.38 5.30
CA ASP A 50 -26.05 -7.71 5.71
C ASP A 50 -24.64 -7.59 6.31
N ALA A 51 -24.47 -8.16 7.51
CA ALA A 51 -23.21 -8.11 8.27
C ALA A 51 -22.04 -8.74 7.48
N THR A 52 -22.32 -9.72 6.60
CA THR A 52 -21.31 -10.33 5.74
C THR A 52 -20.80 -9.32 4.72
N SER A 53 -21.70 -8.60 4.06
CA SER A 53 -21.38 -7.54 3.10
C SER A 53 -20.58 -6.40 3.73
N MET A 54 -20.95 -5.98 4.96
CA MET A 54 -20.20 -4.97 5.72
C MET A 54 -18.78 -5.46 6.07
N SER A 55 -18.64 -6.71 6.52
CA SER A 55 -17.35 -7.32 6.84
C SER A 55 -16.43 -7.42 5.61
N GLN A 56 -16.99 -7.76 4.44
CA GLN A 56 -16.25 -7.82 3.18
C GLN A 56 -15.78 -6.44 2.72
N ALA A 57 -16.63 -5.42 2.85
CA ALA A 57 -16.27 -4.04 2.52
C ALA A 57 -15.15 -3.53 3.43
N LEU A 58 -15.24 -3.74 4.73
CA LEU A 58 -14.19 -3.35 5.69
C LEU A 58 -12.89 -4.13 5.49
N SER A 59 -12.96 -5.41 5.10
CA SER A 59 -11.78 -6.19 4.72
C SER A 59 -11.10 -5.63 3.47
N SER A 60 -11.88 -5.15 2.50
CA SER A 60 -11.38 -4.50 1.30
C SER A 60 -10.70 -3.16 1.62
N VAL A 61 -11.29 -2.35 2.51
CA VAL A 61 -10.67 -1.13 3.03
C VAL A 61 -9.34 -1.43 3.69
N ARG A 62 -9.29 -2.42 4.59
CA ARG A 62 -8.05 -2.82 5.25
C ARG A 62 -6.96 -3.18 4.25
N ARG A 63 -7.27 -4.01 3.26
CA ARG A 63 -6.30 -4.42 2.23
C ARG A 63 -5.73 -3.22 1.48
N LEU A 64 -6.57 -2.27 1.08
CA LEU A 64 -6.12 -1.06 0.38
C LEU A 64 -5.22 -0.18 1.26
N VAL A 65 -5.55 -0.05 2.55
CA VAL A 65 -4.71 0.68 3.51
C VAL A 65 -3.37 -0.02 3.73
N ASP A 66 -3.37 -1.35 3.85
CA ASP A 66 -2.14 -2.16 3.99
C ASP A 66 -1.24 -1.99 2.74
N GLU A 67 -1.81 -2.05 1.52
CA GLU A 67 -1.10 -1.75 0.27
C GLU A 67 -0.53 -0.31 0.26
N ALA A 68 -1.30 0.69 0.70
CA ALA A 68 -0.83 2.07 0.78
C ALA A 68 0.36 2.22 1.76
N ALA A 69 0.32 1.52 2.90
CA ALA A 69 1.39 1.53 3.88
C ALA A 69 2.68 0.93 3.32
N GLU A 70 2.59 -0.14 2.53
CA GLU A 70 3.74 -0.73 1.84
C GLU A 70 4.42 0.28 0.90
N PHE A 71 3.65 1.05 0.13
CA PHE A 71 4.20 2.10 -0.73
C PHE A 71 4.89 3.22 0.07
N VAL A 72 4.31 3.64 1.20
CA VAL A 72 4.92 4.66 2.07
C VAL A 72 6.24 4.17 2.66
N VAL A 73 6.30 2.90 3.09
CA VAL A 73 7.55 2.29 3.57
C VAL A 73 8.59 2.22 2.46
N ALA A 74 8.19 1.88 1.23
CA ALA A 74 9.09 1.87 0.07
C ALA A 74 9.66 3.28 -0.20
N ILE A 75 8.83 4.32 -0.19
CA ILE A 75 9.27 5.72 -0.32
C ILE A 75 10.28 6.11 0.77
N TRP A 76 10.02 5.72 2.02
CA TRP A 76 10.91 6.04 3.14
C TRP A 76 12.27 5.36 3.01
N ARG A 77 12.30 4.09 2.57
CA ARG A 77 13.54 3.36 2.30
C ARG A 77 14.35 4.01 1.19
N GLU A 78 13.69 4.38 0.09
CA GLU A 78 14.36 5.04 -1.05
C GLU A 78 14.98 6.38 -0.63
N LYS A 79 14.22 7.21 0.10
CA LYS A 79 14.75 8.49 0.62
C LYS A 79 15.95 8.29 1.55
N SER A 80 15.94 7.25 2.39
CA SER A 80 17.05 6.95 3.30
C SER A 80 18.29 6.48 2.53
N HIS A 81 18.10 5.68 1.48
CA HIS A 81 19.19 5.22 0.61
C HIS A 81 19.87 6.37 -0.15
N VAL A 82 19.09 7.36 -0.62
CA VAL A 82 19.63 8.59 -1.23
C VAL A 82 20.43 9.43 -0.21
N ALA A 83 20.00 9.48 1.05
CA ALA A 83 20.73 10.19 2.11
C ALA A 83 22.07 9.53 2.44
N ASP A 84 22.13 8.20 2.52
CA ASP A 84 23.38 7.48 2.83
C ASP A 84 24.41 7.56 1.67
N THR A 85 23.94 7.47 0.42
CA THR A 85 24.81 7.59 -0.76
C THR A 85 25.37 8.99 -0.94
N SER A 86 24.60 10.04 -0.62
CA SER A 86 25.08 11.43 -0.62
C SER A 86 26.09 11.71 0.50
N SER A 87 25.98 11.03 1.65
CA SER A 87 26.96 11.14 2.74
C SER A 87 28.27 10.39 2.47
N GLN A 88 28.28 9.35 1.62
CA GLN A 88 29.51 8.64 1.24
C GLN A 88 30.29 9.32 0.11
N ALA A 89 29.65 10.23 -0.63
CA ALA A 89 30.25 10.95 -1.75
C ALA A 89 30.88 12.30 -1.37
N ALA A 90 30.83 12.70 -0.09
CA ALA A 90 31.39 13.95 0.45
C ALA A 90 32.61 13.67 1.34
#